data_AF-A0A7K3KP41-F1
#
_entry.id   AF-A0A7K3KP41-F1
#
_cell.length_a   1.000
_cell.length_b   1.000
_cell.length_c   1.000
_cell.angle_alpha   90.00
_cell.angle_beta   90.00
_cell.angle_gamma   90.00
#
_symmetry.space_group_name_H-M   'P 1'
#
loop_
_entity.id
_entity.type
_entity.pdbx_description
1 polymer ?
#
loop_
_entity_poly.entity_id
_entity_poly.type
_entity_poly.pdbx_seq_one_letter_code
_entity_poly.pdbx_strand_id
1 'polypeptide(L)'
;MIFETSLEGKVIDALSYDNTAKYTNDGQDKDLTAKVSVPNSGKVAYKTGEQDPEDSAYAVWNITVNPEQSTLKDVTVVDKPSTNQVLDKSDVVAYGTKIATNGAITVDKTNVLTEGKDYSINITTDQTSGEQVMTIKFLHEISTAYSVHYRTLINSSKINDTLSNTVTVTGTGTKVVTGEVTRSHDVVNNSGTAEGTNLDYQLTKVDKDTD
;
A
#
# COMPACT_ATOMS: atom_id res chain seq x y z
N MET A 1 -35.03 5.31 22.29
CA MET A 1 -34.94 4.88 20.88
C MET A 1 -33.47 4.90 20.51
N ILE A 2 -32.95 3.79 20.00
CA ILE A 2 -31.61 3.72 19.40
C ILE A 2 -31.84 3.61 17.90
N PHE A 3 -31.13 4.43 17.11
CA PHE A 3 -31.14 4.35 15.66
C PHE A 3 -30.05 3.38 15.22
N GLU A 4 -30.41 2.31 14.53
CA GLU A 4 -29.46 1.43 13.87
C GLU A 4 -29.53 1.69 12.37
N THR A 5 -28.41 2.16 11.80
CA THR A 5 -28.23 2.31 10.35
C THR A 5 -27.19 1.28 9.92
N SER A 6 -27.57 0.32 9.08
CA SER A 6 -26.64 -0.65 8.48
C SER A 6 -26.37 -0.29 7.02
N LEU A 7 -25.09 -0.29 6.64
CA LEU A 7 -24.61 -0.15 5.26
C LEU A 7 -24.05 -1.47 4.72
N GLU A 8 -24.38 -2.60 5.34
CA GLU A 8 -23.95 -3.92 4.91
C GLU A 8 -24.37 -4.20 3.45
N GLY A 9 -23.45 -4.74 2.66
CA GLY A 9 -23.68 -5.03 1.25
C GLY A 9 -23.69 -3.80 0.33
N LYS A 10 -23.31 -2.60 0.82
CA LYS A 10 -23.31 -1.37 0.04
C LYS A 10 -21.89 -0.89 -0.29
N VAL A 11 -21.79 -0.14 -1.38
CA VAL A 11 -20.66 0.76 -1.64
C VAL A 11 -20.88 2.05 -0.86
N ILE A 12 -19.86 2.47 -0.12
CA ILE A 12 -19.89 3.66 0.74
C ILE A 12 -19.22 4.83 0.03
N ASP A 13 -20.02 5.82 -0.36
CA ASP A 13 -19.58 6.97 -1.16
C ASP A 13 -20.13 8.32 -0.67
N ALA A 14 -21.05 8.31 0.29
CA ALA A 14 -21.60 9.51 0.90
C ALA A 14 -20.94 9.78 2.26
N LEU A 15 -20.56 11.05 2.49
CA LEU A 15 -19.97 11.51 3.75
C LEU A 15 -20.86 11.25 4.97
N SER A 16 -22.15 11.03 4.74
CA SER A 16 -23.14 10.78 5.77
C SER A 16 -24.39 10.13 5.21
N TYR A 17 -25.11 9.39 6.04
CA TYR A 17 -26.40 8.80 5.73
C TYR A 17 -27.44 9.27 6.75
N ASP A 18 -28.59 9.73 6.24
CA ASP A 18 -29.73 10.09 7.07
C ASP A 18 -30.54 8.81 7.38
N ASN A 19 -30.97 8.68 8.63
CA ASN A 19 -31.85 7.62 9.09
C ASN A 19 -33.13 8.26 9.61
N THR A 20 -34.26 7.93 8.98
CA THR A 20 -35.57 8.44 9.37
C THR A 20 -36.40 7.29 9.94
N ALA A 21 -36.71 7.37 11.23
CA ALA A 21 -37.70 6.49 11.85
C ALA A 21 -39.06 7.19 11.83
N LYS A 22 -40.10 6.44 11.42
CA LYS A 22 -41.48 6.92 11.46
C LYS A 22 -42.12 6.51 12.78
N TYR A 23 -42.63 7.48 13.53
CA TYR A 23 -43.34 7.28 14.79
C TYR A 23 -44.81 7.65 14.61
N THR A 24 -45.73 6.77 15.01
CA THR A 24 -47.17 7.03 14.97
C THR A 24 -47.74 6.98 16.37
N ASN A 25 -48.46 8.03 16.78
CA ASN A 25 -49.22 8.05 18.03
C ASN A 25 -50.61 8.66 17.80
N ASP A 26 -51.66 7.99 18.26
CA ASP A 26 -53.05 8.40 18.07
C ASP A 26 -53.41 8.80 16.62
N GLY A 27 -52.84 8.09 15.63
CA GLY A 27 -53.06 8.36 14.21
C GLY A 27 -52.29 9.56 13.64
N GLN A 28 -51.45 10.23 14.43
CA GLN A 28 -50.52 11.24 13.94
C GLN A 28 -49.14 10.64 13.69
N ASP A 29 -48.66 10.82 12.46
CA ASP A 29 -47.33 10.44 12.04
C ASP A 29 -46.34 11.57 12.29
N LYS A 30 -45.17 11.22 12.84
CA LYS A 30 -44.03 12.12 12.97
C LYS A 30 -42.76 11.39 12.58
N ASP A 31 -41.99 12.05 11.73
CA ASP A 31 -40.65 11.59 11.38
C ASP A 31 -39.65 12.02 12.43
N LEU A 32 -38.77 11.09 12.82
CA LEU A 32 -37.61 11.34 13.65
C LEU A 32 -36.36 11.02 12.83
N THR A 33 -35.61 12.06 12.49
CA THR A 33 -34.42 11.95 11.65
C THR A 33 -33.15 12.03 12.48
N ALA A 34 -32.21 11.14 12.21
CA ALA A 34 -30.85 11.14 12.71
C ALA A 34 -29.87 11.06 11.54
N LYS A 35 -28.62 11.44 11.76
CA LYS A 35 -27.57 11.45 10.73
C LYS A 35 -26.31 10.77 11.25
N VAL A 36 -25.77 9.84 10.48
CA VAL A 36 -24.48 9.19 10.76
C VAL A 36 -23.45 9.67 9.74
N SER A 37 -22.31 10.16 10.23
CA SER A 37 -21.16 10.51 9.38
C SER A 37 -20.31 9.26 9.13
N VAL A 38 -19.76 9.13 7.93
CA VAL A 38 -18.92 7.98 7.56
C VAL A 38 -17.47 8.42 7.34
N PRO A 39 -16.55 8.04 8.25
CA PRO A 39 -15.13 8.33 8.05
C PRO A 39 -14.58 7.66 6.79
N ASN A 40 -13.57 8.28 6.17
CA ASN A 40 -12.93 7.80 4.92
C ASN A 40 -13.87 7.64 3.72
N SER A 41 -15.13 8.10 3.78
CA SER A 41 -16.11 7.94 2.69
C SER A 41 -15.54 8.34 1.31
N GLY A 42 -15.78 7.48 0.32
CA GLY A 42 -15.35 7.69 -1.06
C GLY A 42 -13.84 7.55 -1.30
N LYS A 43 -13.05 7.16 -0.28
CA LYS A 43 -11.61 6.89 -0.42
C LYS A 43 -11.40 5.40 -0.61
N VAL A 44 -11.24 4.93 -1.83
CA VAL A 44 -11.04 3.49 -2.11
C VAL A 44 -9.63 3.00 -1.73
N ALA A 45 -8.67 3.94 -1.65
CA ALA A 45 -7.28 3.63 -1.34
C ALA A 45 -6.56 4.78 -0.60
N TYR A 46 -5.59 4.40 0.23
CA TYR A 46 -4.51 5.27 0.67
C TYR A 46 -3.16 4.64 0.35
N LYS A 47 -2.15 5.49 0.18
CA LYS A 47 -0.76 5.07 0.03
C LYS A 47 0.15 5.97 0.86
N THR A 48 1.13 5.36 1.52
CA THR A 48 2.24 6.05 2.17
C THR A 48 3.56 5.39 1.77
N GLY A 49 4.64 6.14 1.86
CA GLY A 49 5.98 5.62 1.68
C GLY A 49 7.03 6.52 2.30
N GLU A 50 8.12 5.91 2.71
CA GLU A 50 9.28 6.56 3.31
C GLU A 50 10.54 5.74 3.03
N GLN A 51 11.71 6.38 3.09
CA GLN A 51 12.96 5.65 3.16
C GLN A 51 12.98 4.85 4.47
N ASP A 52 13.41 3.59 4.42
CA ASP A 52 13.46 2.76 5.62
C ASP A 52 14.47 3.37 6.61
N PRO A 53 14.04 3.74 7.84
CA PRO A 53 14.90 4.38 8.81
C PRO A 53 15.97 3.44 9.39
N GLU A 54 15.75 2.12 9.31
CA GLU A 54 16.69 1.11 9.82
C GLU A 54 17.62 0.59 8.71
N ASP A 55 17.19 0.67 7.45
CA ASP A 55 17.99 0.26 6.29
C ASP A 55 17.78 1.19 5.08
N SER A 56 18.58 2.25 5.01
CA SER A 56 18.49 3.29 3.97
C SER A 56 18.60 2.77 2.53
N ALA A 57 19.00 1.51 2.30
CA ALA A 57 18.96 0.90 0.97
C ALA A 57 17.54 0.62 0.48
N TYR A 58 16.54 0.65 1.35
CA TYR A 58 15.15 0.33 1.04
C TYR A 58 14.20 1.51 1.26
N ALA A 59 13.06 1.46 0.58
CA ALA A 59 11.89 2.27 0.89
C ALA A 59 10.75 1.35 1.32
N VAL A 60 10.04 1.73 2.39
CA VAL A 60 8.87 1.01 2.90
C VAL A 60 7.62 1.66 2.34
N TRP A 61 6.72 0.84 1.81
CA TRP A 61 5.46 1.28 1.23
C TRP A 61 4.29 0.60 1.93
N ASN A 62 3.22 1.36 2.16
CA ASN A 62 1.97 0.85 2.71
C ASN A 62 0.80 1.30 1.84
N ILE A 63 -0.06 0.35 1.48
CA ILE A 63 -1.30 0.59 0.74
C ILE A 63 -2.46 0.18 1.64
N THR A 64 -3.34 1.12 1.99
CA THR A 64 -4.63 0.79 2.62
C THR A 64 -5.67 0.64 1.52
N VAL A 65 -6.33 -0.51 1.49
CA VAL A 65 -7.37 -0.88 0.52
C VAL A 65 -8.72 -0.82 1.22
N ASN A 66 -9.73 -0.22 0.58
CA ASN A 66 -11.10 -0.11 1.08
C ASN A 66 -11.23 0.55 2.48
N PRO A 67 -10.56 1.68 2.78
CA PRO A 67 -10.62 2.33 4.09
C PRO A 67 -12.02 2.87 4.45
N GLU A 68 -12.91 3.04 3.46
CA GLU A 68 -14.31 3.40 3.64
C GLU A 68 -15.20 2.22 4.07
N GLN A 69 -14.70 0.97 4.01
CA GLN A 69 -15.41 -0.26 4.40
C GLN A 69 -16.61 -0.61 3.49
N SER A 70 -16.49 -0.34 2.20
CA SER A 70 -17.46 -0.80 1.19
C SER A 70 -17.49 -2.33 1.12
N THR A 71 -18.65 -2.91 0.81
CA THR A 71 -18.72 -4.32 0.39
C THR A 71 -18.37 -4.44 -1.09
N LEU A 72 -17.24 -5.08 -1.40
CA LEU A 72 -16.65 -5.13 -2.75
C LEU A 72 -16.20 -6.55 -3.13
N LYS A 73 -16.40 -6.90 -4.40
CA LYS A 73 -15.89 -8.09 -5.08
C LYS A 73 -14.85 -7.72 -6.12
N ASP A 74 -14.12 -8.71 -6.60
CA ASP A 74 -13.12 -8.59 -7.67
C ASP A 74 -12.08 -7.48 -7.41
N VAL A 75 -11.73 -7.30 -6.12
CA VAL A 75 -10.87 -6.20 -5.70
C VAL A 75 -9.46 -6.44 -6.21
N THR A 76 -8.97 -5.49 -7.01
CA THR A 76 -7.65 -5.53 -7.63
C THR A 76 -6.86 -4.30 -7.24
N VAL A 77 -5.63 -4.50 -6.78
CA VAL A 77 -4.66 -3.45 -6.47
C VAL A 77 -3.53 -3.55 -7.49
N VAL A 78 -3.34 -2.52 -8.28
CA VAL A 78 -2.25 -2.40 -9.26
C VAL A 78 -1.29 -1.32 -8.77
N ASP A 79 -0.08 -1.72 -8.38
CA ASP A 79 0.96 -0.83 -7.88
C ASP A 79 2.12 -0.73 -8.88
N LYS A 80 2.57 0.50 -9.13
CA LYS A 80 3.56 0.85 -10.15
C LYS A 80 4.63 1.77 -9.55
N PRO A 81 5.71 1.21 -8.98
CA PRO A 81 6.86 2.00 -8.56
C PRO A 81 7.64 2.56 -9.76
N SER A 82 8.34 3.68 -9.55
CA SER A 82 9.32 4.21 -10.51
C SER A 82 10.51 3.27 -10.70
N THR A 83 11.19 3.38 -11.84
CA THR A 83 12.26 2.45 -12.26
C THR A 83 13.52 2.46 -11.39
N ASN A 84 13.69 3.46 -10.53
CA ASN A 84 14.76 3.52 -9.51
C ASN A 84 14.43 2.71 -8.25
N GLN A 85 13.44 1.81 -8.33
CA GLN A 85 13.02 0.92 -7.25
C GLN A 85 12.89 -0.51 -7.79
N VAL A 86 13.29 -1.49 -6.97
CA VAL A 86 13.14 -2.91 -7.27
C VAL A 86 12.32 -3.57 -6.17
N LEU A 87 11.19 -4.13 -6.56
CA LEU A 87 10.24 -4.86 -5.72
C LEU A 87 10.55 -6.36 -5.74
N ASP A 88 10.52 -6.97 -4.55
CA ASP A 88 10.54 -8.42 -4.37
C ASP A 88 9.17 -8.88 -3.86
N LYS A 89 8.63 -9.95 -4.46
CA LYS A 89 7.37 -10.56 -4.03
C LYS A 89 7.43 -11.04 -2.58
N SER A 90 8.58 -11.55 -2.14
CA SER A 90 8.76 -12.13 -0.81
C SER A 90 8.63 -11.11 0.33
N ASP A 91 8.80 -9.82 0.03
CA ASP A 91 8.63 -8.74 1.00
C ASP A 91 7.16 -8.29 1.16
N VAL A 92 6.24 -8.80 0.34
CA VAL A 92 4.84 -8.35 0.34
C VAL A 92 4.01 -9.13 1.35
N VAL A 93 3.45 -8.41 2.33
CA VAL A 93 2.55 -8.97 3.34
C VAL A 93 1.26 -8.17 3.41
N ALA A 94 0.13 -8.86 3.35
CA ALA A 94 -1.19 -8.25 3.57
C ALA A 94 -1.71 -8.55 4.98
N TYR A 95 -2.25 -7.52 5.63
CA TYR A 95 -2.80 -7.57 6.98
C TYR A 95 -4.25 -7.10 6.99
N GLY A 96 -5.03 -7.65 7.91
CA GLY A 96 -6.28 -7.04 8.35
C GLY A 96 -6.03 -5.69 9.02
N THR A 97 -7.10 -4.93 9.21
CA THR A 97 -7.04 -3.64 9.91
C THR A 97 -8.09 -3.56 11.01
N LYS A 98 -7.87 -2.64 11.95
CA LYS A 98 -8.83 -2.22 12.97
C LYS A 98 -9.17 -0.75 12.71
N ILE A 99 -10.46 -0.45 12.69
CA ILE A 99 -10.97 0.91 12.42
C ILE A 99 -11.66 1.41 13.69
N ALA A 100 -11.15 2.52 14.23
CA ALA A 100 -11.75 3.19 15.38
C ALA A 100 -13.00 3.98 14.96
N THR A 101 -13.83 4.37 15.93
CA THR A 101 -15.09 5.13 15.69
C THR A 101 -14.87 6.46 14.98
N ASN A 102 -13.69 7.07 15.13
CA ASN A 102 -13.31 8.30 14.44
C ASN A 102 -12.74 8.07 13.02
N GLY A 103 -12.68 6.83 12.56
CA GLY A 103 -12.13 6.46 11.25
C GLY A 103 -10.62 6.23 11.20
N ALA A 104 -9.91 6.35 12.33
CA ALA A 104 -8.50 6.03 12.38
C ALA A 104 -8.29 4.53 12.11
N ILE A 105 -7.41 4.23 11.16
CA ILE A 105 -7.10 2.87 10.72
C ILE A 105 -5.76 2.46 11.34
N THR A 106 -5.74 1.28 11.94
CA THR A 106 -4.53 0.65 12.48
C THR A 106 -4.37 -0.74 11.89
N VAL A 107 -3.12 -1.12 11.61
CA VAL A 107 -2.78 -2.42 11.05
C VAL A 107 -2.92 -3.48 12.13
N ASP A 108 -3.64 -4.57 11.84
CA ASP A 108 -3.79 -5.68 12.76
C ASP A 108 -2.75 -6.77 12.47
N LYS A 109 -1.55 -6.62 13.02
CA LYS A 109 -0.44 -7.56 12.79
C LYS A 109 -0.72 -9.00 13.26
N THR A 110 -1.76 -9.23 14.06
CA THR A 110 -2.20 -10.58 14.43
C THR A 110 -3.10 -11.24 13.38
N ASN A 111 -3.61 -10.48 12.42
CA ASN A 111 -4.45 -10.94 11.33
C ASN A 111 -3.69 -10.82 10.00
N VAL A 112 -2.78 -11.77 9.76
CA VAL A 112 -2.01 -11.85 8.52
C VAL A 112 -2.79 -12.65 7.49
N LEU A 113 -2.95 -12.11 6.29
CA LEU A 113 -3.62 -12.80 5.19
C LEU A 113 -2.67 -13.78 4.52
N THR A 114 -3.21 -14.84 3.94
CA THR A 114 -2.46 -15.91 3.30
C THR A 114 -2.58 -15.83 1.78
N GLU A 115 -1.45 -15.70 1.07
CA GLU A 115 -1.42 -15.77 -0.39
C GLU A 115 -1.93 -17.14 -0.89
N GLY A 116 -2.68 -17.16 -1.99
CA GLY A 116 -3.30 -18.33 -2.58
C GLY A 116 -4.63 -18.73 -1.92
N LYS A 117 -4.91 -18.21 -0.72
CA LYS A 117 -6.17 -18.40 0.00
C LYS A 117 -7.00 -17.13 0.03
N ASP A 118 -6.45 -16.04 0.57
CA ASP A 118 -7.18 -14.79 0.78
C ASP A 118 -6.94 -13.80 -0.39
N TYR A 119 -5.74 -13.84 -0.98
CA TYR A 119 -5.35 -13.00 -2.12
C TYR A 119 -4.32 -13.71 -3.00
N SER A 120 -4.05 -13.19 -4.20
CA SER A 120 -2.92 -13.61 -5.05
C SER A 120 -2.06 -12.43 -5.45
N ILE A 121 -0.77 -12.64 -5.65
CA ILE A 121 0.19 -11.61 -6.11
C ILE A 121 0.86 -12.04 -7.41
N ASN A 122 0.88 -11.14 -8.37
CA ASN A 122 1.71 -11.22 -9.55
C ASN A 122 2.59 -9.96 -9.68
N ILE A 123 3.86 -10.12 -10.06
CA ILE A 123 4.75 -9.01 -10.40
C ILE A 123 5.27 -9.26 -11.81
N THR A 124 5.12 -8.26 -12.67
CA THR A 124 5.69 -8.27 -14.02
C THR A 124 6.77 -7.21 -14.13
N THR A 125 7.79 -7.45 -14.95
CA THR A 125 8.84 -6.49 -15.26
C THR A 125 8.94 -6.32 -16.76
N ASP A 126 8.80 -5.09 -17.23
CA ASP A 126 9.09 -4.74 -18.61
C ASP A 126 10.60 -4.89 -18.84
N GLN A 127 10.99 -5.76 -19.77
CA GLN A 127 12.40 -6.09 -20.01
C GLN A 127 13.16 -4.96 -20.72
N THR A 128 12.46 -3.96 -21.26
CA THR A 128 13.03 -2.83 -21.99
C THR A 128 13.24 -1.64 -21.05
N SER A 129 12.21 -1.25 -20.31
CA SER A 129 12.26 -0.09 -19.40
C SER A 129 12.69 -0.44 -17.98
N GLY A 130 12.60 -1.71 -17.59
CA GLY A 130 12.78 -2.15 -16.20
C GLY A 130 11.59 -1.82 -15.29
N GLU A 131 10.50 -1.28 -15.84
CA GLU A 131 9.30 -0.94 -15.05
C GLU A 131 8.66 -2.19 -14.45
N GLN A 132 8.38 -2.13 -13.15
CA GLN A 132 7.67 -3.20 -12.45
C GLN A 132 6.21 -2.83 -12.19
N VAL A 133 5.34 -3.83 -12.29
CA VAL A 133 3.93 -3.71 -11.92
C VAL A 133 3.57 -4.85 -10.99
N MET A 134 3.16 -4.53 -9.77
CA MET A 134 2.58 -5.50 -8.84
C MET A 134 1.07 -5.48 -8.97
N THR A 135 0.46 -6.64 -9.13
CA THR A 135 -0.99 -6.82 -9.12
C THR A 135 -1.37 -7.76 -7.99
N ILE A 136 -2.16 -7.26 -7.04
CA ILE A 136 -2.78 -8.06 -5.98
C ILE A 136 -4.27 -8.21 -6.27
N LYS A 137 -4.78 -9.43 -6.19
CA LYS A 137 -6.22 -9.72 -6.33
C LYS A 137 -6.73 -10.39 -5.06
N PHE A 138 -7.69 -9.77 -4.39
CA PHE A 138 -8.42 -10.43 -3.29
C PHE A 138 -9.32 -11.51 -3.87
N LEU A 139 -9.27 -12.71 -3.29
CA LEU A 139 -9.94 -13.90 -3.83
C LEU A 139 -11.40 -14.02 -3.36
N HIS A 140 -11.80 -13.18 -2.42
CA HIS A 140 -13.12 -13.17 -1.80
C HIS A 140 -13.69 -11.75 -1.73
N GLU A 141 -15.00 -11.67 -1.51
CA GLU A 141 -15.64 -10.40 -1.17
C GLU A 141 -15.02 -9.83 0.11
N ILE A 142 -14.78 -8.52 0.11
CA ILE A 142 -14.28 -7.78 1.27
C ILE A 142 -15.33 -6.77 1.72
N SER A 143 -15.44 -6.58 3.03
CA SER A 143 -16.29 -5.55 3.66
C SER A 143 -15.53 -4.70 4.67
N THR A 144 -14.23 -4.95 4.84
CA THR A 144 -13.34 -4.23 5.74
C THR A 144 -12.14 -3.70 4.97
N ALA A 145 -11.36 -2.83 5.60
CA ALA A 145 -10.10 -2.38 5.05
C ALA A 145 -8.98 -3.40 5.27
N TYR A 146 -8.04 -3.46 4.33
CA TYR A 146 -6.81 -4.24 4.44
C TYR A 146 -5.59 -3.34 4.23
N SER A 147 -4.44 -3.73 4.77
CA SER A 147 -3.17 -3.02 4.60
C SER A 147 -2.15 -3.93 3.94
N VAL A 148 -1.63 -3.53 2.77
CA VAL A 148 -0.53 -4.21 2.09
C VAL A 148 0.76 -3.47 2.40
N HIS A 149 1.71 -4.18 3.00
CA HIS A 149 3.02 -3.68 3.39
C HIS A 149 4.07 -4.38 2.55
N TYR A 150 5.06 -3.63 2.09
CA TYR A 150 6.19 -4.16 1.35
C TYR A 150 7.32 -3.14 1.36
N ARG A 151 8.49 -3.56 0.89
CA ARG A 151 9.61 -2.66 0.63
C ARG A 151 10.10 -2.82 -0.79
N THR A 152 10.83 -1.81 -1.24
CA THR A 152 11.55 -1.83 -2.51
C THR A 152 13.00 -1.48 -2.26
N LEU A 153 13.93 -2.19 -2.88
CA LEU A 153 15.33 -1.79 -2.94
C LEU A 153 15.45 -0.52 -3.76
N ILE A 154 16.17 0.46 -3.26
CA ILE A 154 16.47 1.71 -3.96
C ILE A 154 17.62 1.44 -4.93
N ASN A 155 17.31 1.45 -6.22
CA ASN A 155 18.26 1.22 -7.30
C ASN A 155 18.53 2.54 -8.03
N SER A 156 19.22 3.45 -7.35
CA SER A 156 19.59 4.76 -7.89
C SER A 156 21.08 5.02 -7.67
N SER A 157 21.72 5.61 -8.69
CA SER A 157 23.12 6.06 -8.61
C SER A 157 23.26 7.47 -8.05
N LYS A 158 22.15 8.18 -7.80
CA LYS A 158 22.18 9.54 -7.26
C LYS A 158 22.24 9.52 -5.74
N ILE A 159 23.01 10.45 -5.17
CA ILE A 159 23.02 10.68 -3.71
C ILE A 159 21.64 11.14 -3.23
N ASN A 160 21.00 12.05 -3.94
CA ASN A 160 19.62 12.45 -3.68
C ASN A 160 18.76 12.05 -4.88
N ASP A 161 17.68 11.33 -4.63
CA ASP A 161 16.72 10.98 -5.67
C ASP A 161 15.31 11.04 -5.13
N THR A 162 14.33 11.02 -6.04
CA THR A 162 12.92 10.93 -5.67
C THR A 162 12.38 9.59 -6.12
N LEU A 163 11.79 8.85 -5.19
CA LEU A 163 11.04 7.64 -5.50
C LEU A 163 9.58 8.04 -5.69
N SER A 164 8.92 7.51 -6.72
CA SER A 164 7.47 7.65 -6.87
C SER A 164 6.82 6.29 -7.01
N ASN A 165 5.58 6.18 -6.53
CA ASN A 165 4.83 4.94 -6.66
C ASN A 165 3.34 5.26 -6.73
N THR A 166 2.68 4.72 -7.76
CA THR A 166 1.25 4.89 -8.01
C THR A 166 0.52 3.58 -7.77
N VAL A 167 -0.49 3.63 -6.90
CA VAL A 167 -1.43 2.53 -6.73
C VAL A 167 -2.78 2.89 -7.33
N THR A 168 -3.37 1.95 -8.07
CA THR A 168 -4.76 1.98 -8.52
C THR A 168 -5.49 0.80 -7.87
N VAL A 169 -6.57 1.07 -7.14
CA VAL A 169 -7.45 0.07 -6.55
C VAL A 169 -8.79 0.11 -7.27
N THR A 170 -9.27 -1.05 -7.73
CA THR A 170 -10.60 -1.22 -8.30
C THR A 170 -11.39 -2.28 -7.53
N GLY A 171 -12.71 -2.19 -7.58
CA GLY A 171 -13.61 -3.19 -7.01
C GLY A 171 -15.04 -3.01 -7.51
N THR A 172 -15.84 -4.07 -7.38
CA THR A 172 -17.23 -4.09 -7.84
C THR A 172 -18.17 -4.34 -6.66
N GLY A 173 -19.10 -3.43 -6.40
CA GLY A 173 -20.22 -3.62 -5.46
C GLY A 173 -21.56 -3.31 -6.12
N THR A 174 -22.43 -2.57 -5.44
CA THR A 174 -23.63 -1.98 -6.07
C THR A 174 -23.30 -1.03 -7.23
N LYS A 175 -22.04 -0.60 -7.33
CA LYS A 175 -21.42 0.10 -8.45
C LYS A 175 -19.93 -0.25 -8.49
N VAL A 176 -19.27 0.06 -9.60
CA VAL A 176 -17.81 -0.03 -9.70
C VAL A 176 -17.17 1.14 -8.96
N VAL A 177 -16.09 0.86 -8.24
CA VAL A 177 -15.24 1.86 -7.59
C VAL A 177 -13.82 1.77 -8.13
N THR A 178 -13.19 2.94 -8.25
CA THR A 178 -11.78 3.07 -8.63
C THR A 178 -11.17 4.19 -7.79
N GLY A 179 -10.00 3.95 -7.21
CA GLY A 179 -9.18 4.97 -6.57
C GLY A 179 -7.74 4.88 -7.06
N GLU A 180 -7.14 6.02 -7.37
CA GLU A 180 -5.73 6.10 -7.74
C GLU A 180 -5.02 7.06 -6.80
N VAL A 181 -3.86 6.65 -6.30
CA VAL A 181 -3.03 7.45 -5.38
C VAL A 181 -1.57 7.32 -5.78
N THR A 182 -0.96 8.45 -6.12
CA THR A 182 0.49 8.55 -6.29
C THR A 182 1.12 9.13 -5.02
N ARG A 183 2.24 8.54 -4.62
CA ARG A 183 3.11 9.07 -3.57
C ARG A 183 4.54 9.17 -4.07
N SER A 184 5.21 10.22 -3.61
CA SER A 184 6.64 10.39 -3.84
C SER A 184 7.34 10.67 -2.52
N HIS A 185 8.59 10.25 -2.42
CA HIS A 185 9.43 10.48 -1.26
C HIS A 185 10.87 10.72 -1.73
N ASP A 186 11.50 11.75 -1.18
CA ASP A 186 12.91 12.02 -1.44
C ASP A 186 13.77 11.13 -0.56
N VAL A 187 14.83 10.55 -1.14
CA VAL A 187 15.72 9.62 -0.46
C VAL A 187 17.16 10.07 -0.57
N VAL A 188 17.95 9.72 0.43
CA VAL A 188 19.40 9.96 0.45
C VAL A 188 20.11 8.62 0.40
N ASN A 189 20.82 8.36 -0.70
CA ASN A 189 21.62 7.17 -0.89
C ASN A 189 23.05 7.42 -0.42
N ASN A 190 23.56 6.50 0.39
CA ASN A 190 24.95 6.53 0.82
C ASN A 190 25.81 5.89 -0.28
N SER A 191 26.73 6.64 -0.86
CA SER A 191 27.67 6.13 -1.87
C SER A 191 29.07 6.00 -1.27
N GLY A 192 29.73 4.87 -1.54
CA GLY A 192 31.13 4.64 -1.21
C GLY A 192 31.92 4.47 -2.50
N THR A 193 32.98 5.24 -2.67
CA THR A 193 33.94 5.05 -3.78
C THR A 193 35.22 4.42 -3.23
N ALA A 194 35.81 3.52 -4.01
CA ALA A 194 37.14 2.97 -3.76
C ALA A 194 37.96 3.09 -5.04
N GLU A 195 39.13 3.71 -4.95
CA GLU A 195 40.11 3.80 -6.03
C GLU A 195 41.35 3.00 -5.61
N GLY A 196 41.86 2.16 -6.51
CA GLY A 196 43.05 1.34 -6.29
C GLY A 196 44.04 1.51 -7.44
N THR A 197 45.32 1.72 -7.12
CA THR A 197 46.41 1.81 -8.08
C THR A 197 47.25 0.54 -8.01
N ASN A 198 47.49 -0.13 -9.13
CA ASN A 198 48.45 -1.23 -9.20
C ASN A 198 49.87 -0.66 -9.01
N LEU A 199 50.60 -1.15 -8.01
CA LEU A 199 52.04 -0.87 -7.84
C LEU A 199 52.83 -1.98 -8.53
N ASP A 200 53.61 -1.61 -9.55
CA ASP A 200 54.61 -2.51 -10.15
C ASP A 200 55.78 -2.69 -9.18
N TYR A 201 55.89 -3.88 -8.59
CA TYR A 201 57.05 -4.26 -7.79
C TYR A 201 58.06 -5.02 -8.65
N GLN A 202 59.24 -4.41 -8.90
CA GLN A 202 60.40 -5.14 -9.41
C GLN A 202 61.19 -5.74 -8.24
N LEU A 203 61.23 -7.07 -8.14
CA LEU A 203 62.24 -7.76 -7.34
C LEU A 203 63.49 -7.96 -8.19
N THR A 204 64.58 -7.29 -7.82
CA THR A 204 65.90 -7.59 -8.36
C THR A 204 66.56 -8.63 -7.46
N LYS A 205 66.76 -9.84 -7.98
CA LYS A 205 67.58 -10.86 -7.31
C LYS A 205 69.04 -10.48 -7.48
N VAL A 206 69.76 -10.30 -6.39
CA VAL A 206 71.21 -10.12 -6.40
C VAL A 206 71.83 -11.48 -6.10
N ASP A 207 72.61 -12.02 -7.03
CA ASP A 207 73.37 -13.25 -6.77
C ASP A 207 74.62 -12.92 -5.93
N LYS A 208 75.06 -13.88 -5.11
CA LYS A 208 76.18 -13.72 -4.19
C LYS A 208 77.48 -13.63 -4.98
N ASP A 209 78.24 -12.55 -4.79
CA ASP A 209 79.61 -12.44 -5.33
C ASP A 209 80.46 -13.60 -4.82
N THR A 210 81.19 -14.21 -5.75
CA THR A 210 82.13 -15.30 -5.45
C THR A 210 83.52 -14.68 -5.39
N ASP A 211 84.12 -14.68 -4.19
CA ASP A 211 85.52 -14.30 -3.95
C ASP A 211 86.51 -15.23 -4.68
#